data_AF-A0A4Y9S258-F1
#
_entry.id   AF-A0A4Y9S258-F1
#
_cell.length_a   1.000
_cell.length_b   1.000
_cell.length_c   1.000
_cell.angle_alpha   90.00
_cell.angle_beta   90.00
_cell.angle_gamma   90.00
#
_symmetry.space_group_name_H-M   'P 1'
#
loop_
_entity.id
_entity.type
_entity.pdbx_description
1 polymer ?
#
loop_
_entity_poly.entity_id
_entity_poly.type
_entity_poly.pdbx_seq_one_letter_code
_entity_poly.pdbx_strand_id
1 'polypeptide(L)'
;MKHLERTEYTQDQKTVISIAAALAAVSLTAKVDTPLWPSSLGAPPPLGLVVLLIGLTLAMIHYNGVWWRGLDETTRHAHRKAWWIGGNLGVFAGAVALVALLNNGVTLTEPLLHGPAAWAATGFLCLLGGQAVGYGLALLLNRRAG
;
A
#
# COMPACT_ATOMS: atom_id res chain seq x y z
N MET A 1 -0.16 -3.99 34.22
CA MET A 1 -1.05 -3.72 33.06
C MET A 1 -0.27 -3.57 31.75
N LYS A 2 0.71 -2.65 31.61
CA LYS A 2 1.53 -2.50 30.38
C LYS A 2 2.18 -3.78 29.80
N HIS A 3 2.50 -4.74 30.67
CA HIS A 3 3.15 -5.99 30.25
C HIS A 3 2.18 -6.97 29.56
N LEU A 4 0.88 -6.92 29.89
CA LEU A 4 -0.17 -7.78 29.33
C LEU A 4 -0.62 -7.27 27.95
N GLU A 5 -0.78 -5.95 27.80
CA GLU A 5 -1.12 -5.32 26.51
C GLU A 5 -0.03 -5.57 25.44
N ARG A 6 1.25 -5.56 25.85
CA ARG A 6 2.37 -5.83 24.94
C ARG A 6 2.38 -7.29 24.46
N THR A 7 2.03 -8.24 25.33
CA THR A 7 1.97 -9.66 24.96
C THR A 7 0.81 -9.95 24.01
N GLU A 8 -0.36 -9.36 24.25
CA GLU A 8 -1.51 -9.50 23.34
C GLU A 8 -1.23 -8.91 21.96
N TYR A 9 -0.62 -7.72 21.89
CA TYR A 9 -0.21 -7.10 20.63
C TYR A 9 0.74 -7.99 19.80
N THR A 10 1.74 -8.58 20.48
CA THR A 10 2.74 -9.44 19.81
C THR A 10 2.12 -10.75 19.33
N GLN A 11 1.16 -11.30 20.08
CA GLN A 11 0.44 -12.51 19.72
C GLN A 11 -0.49 -12.28 18.53
N ASP A 12 -1.21 -11.15 18.52
CA ASP A 12 -2.09 -10.77 17.42
C ASP A 12 -1.31 -10.55 16.10
N GLN A 13 -0.15 -9.90 16.15
CA GLN A 13 0.74 -9.77 14.98
C GLN A 13 1.18 -11.13 14.41
N LYS A 14 1.58 -12.08 15.27
CA LYS A 14 1.97 -13.42 14.84
C LYS A 14 0.82 -14.14 14.16
N THR A 15 -0.40 -14.02 14.70
CA THR A 15 -1.62 -14.60 14.13
C THR A 15 -1.89 -14.06 12.73
N VAL A 16 -1.84 -12.74 12.55
CA VAL A 16 -2.05 -12.10 11.23
C VAL A 16 -1.02 -12.57 10.20
N ILE A 17 0.27 -12.61 10.57
CA ILE A 17 1.34 -13.07 9.69
C ILE A 17 1.14 -14.54 9.30
N SER A 18 0.74 -15.38 10.25
CA SER A 18 0.53 -16.81 10.03
C SER A 18 -0.67 -17.07 9.10
N ILE A 19 -1.77 -16.33 9.30
CA ILE A 19 -2.95 -16.38 8.43
C ILE A 19 -2.60 -15.91 7.01
N ALA A 20 -1.86 -14.80 6.87
CA ALA A 20 -1.43 -14.30 5.57
C ALA A 20 -0.54 -15.31 4.83
N ALA A 21 0.40 -15.96 5.54
CA ALA A 21 1.25 -17.00 4.99
C ALA A 21 0.45 -18.25 4.57
N ALA A 22 -0.51 -18.68 5.38
CA ALA A 22 -1.39 -19.81 5.06
C ALA A 22 -2.27 -19.51 3.84
N LEU A 23 -2.84 -18.30 3.77
CA LEU A 23 -3.60 -17.85 2.60
C LEU A 23 -2.74 -17.82 1.35
N ALA A 24 -1.50 -17.32 1.43
CA ALA A 24 -0.57 -17.33 0.30
C ALA A 24 -0.31 -18.77 -0.19
N ALA A 25 -0.08 -19.71 0.74
CA ALA A 25 0.15 -21.11 0.40
C ALA A 25 -1.07 -21.76 -0.29
N VAL A 26 -2.29 -21.56 0.24
CA VAL A 26 -3.55 -22.09 -0.35
C VAL A 26 -3.85 -21.44 -1.71
N SER A 27 -3.54 -20.16 -1.85
CA SER A 27 -3.81 -19.41 -3.08
C SER A 27 -2.93 -19.85 -4.25
N LEU A 28 -1.72 -20.37 -3.97
CA LEU A 28 -0.83 -20.94 -4.97
C LEU A 28 -1.33 -22.29 -5.53
N THR A 29 -2.19 -23.00 -4.80
CA THR A 29 -2.70 -24.33 -5.18
C THR A 29 -4.11 -24.29 -5.78
N ALA A 30 -4.92 -23.26 -5.48
CA ALA A 30 -6.26 -23.10 -6.04
C ALA A 30 -6.26 -22.40 -7.42
N LYS A 31 -6.08 -23.19 -8.48
CA LYS A 31 -6.06 -22.75 -9.89
C LYS A 31 -7.46 -22.73 -10.56
N VAL A 32 -8.52 -22.56 -9.78
CA VAL A 32 -9.90 -22.49 -10.30
C VAL A 32 -10.20 -21.05 -10.73
N ASP A 33 -10.88 -20.85 -11.85
CA ASP A 33 -11.29 -19.52 -12.31
C ASP A 33 -12.32 -18.89 -11.35
N THR A 34 -12.27 -17.57 -11.20
CA THR A 34 -13.20 -16.86 -10.31
C THR A 34 -14.64 -16.97 -10.82
N PRO A 35 -15.56 -17.56 -10.03
CA PRO A 35 -16.96 -17.63 -10.42
C PRO A 35 -17.58 -16.23 -10.44
N LEU A 36 -18.55 -16.01 -11.33
CA LEU A 36 -19.27 -14.73 -11.49
C LEU A 36 -18.41 -13.56 -11.99
N TRP A 37 -17.24 -13.81 -12.60
CA TRP A 37 -16.44 -12.76 -13.22
C TRP A 37 -17.17 -12.11 -14.41
N PRO A 38 -17.32 -10.76 -14.44
CA PRO A 38 -17.97 -10.08 -15.55
C PRO A 38 -17.19 -10.26 -16.86
N SER A 39 -17.86 -10.74 -17.90
CA SER A 39 -17.25 -10.94 -19.23
C SER A 39 -16.72 -9.64 -19.86
N SER A 40 -17.24 -8.48 -19.45
CA SER A 40 -16.76 -7.16 -19.87
C SER A 40 -15.36 -6.80 -19.34
N LEU A 41 -14.87 -7.49 -18.30
CA LEU A 41 -13.57 -7.23 -17.67
C LEU A 41 -12.45 -8.16 -18.20
N GLY A 42 -12.76 -8.99 -19.21
CA GLY A 42 -11.80 -9.93 -19.81
C GLY A 42 -11.77 -11.28 -19.09
N ALA A 43 -10.65 -11.99 -19.22
CA ALA A 43 -10.49 -13.33 -18.65
C ALA A 43 -10.56 -13.30 -17.10
N PRO A 44 -11.23 -14.27 -16.46
CA PRO A 44 -11.31 -14.33 -15.01
C PRO A 44 -9.92 -14.57 -14.39
N PRO A 45 -9.57 -13.85 -13.31
CA PRO A 45 -8.38 -14.17 -12.54
C PRO A 45 -8.56 -15.50 -11.79
N PRO A 46 -7.47 -16.17 -11.38
CA PRO A 46 -7.56 -17.34 -10.51
C PRO A 46 -8.21 -16.99 -9.17
N LEU A 47 -9.16 -17.81 -8.73
CA LEU A 47 -9.89 -17.63 -7.46
C LEU A 47 -8.92 -17.57 -6.26
N GLY A 48 -7.87 -18.39 -6.27
CA GLY A 48 -6.82 -18.34 -5.27
C GLY A 48 -6.20 -16.94 -5.14
N LEU A 49 -5.89 -16.29 -6.27
CA LEU A 49 -5.36 -14.92 -6.26
C LEU A 49 -6.35 -13.92 -5.66
N VAL A 50 -7.64 -14.03 -6.00
CA VAL A 50 -8.67 -13.13 -5.45
C VAL A 50 -8.80 -13.30 -3.93
N VAL A 51 -8.85 -14.54 -3.45
CA VAL A 51 -8.90 -14.86 -2.01
C VAL A 51 -7.66 -14.34 -1.28
N LEU A 52 -6.47 -14.49 -1.88
CA LEU A 52 -5.24 -13.94 -1.34
C LEU A 52 -5.31 -12.43 -1.16
N LEU A 53 -5.72 -11.71 -2.22
CA LEU A 53 -5.77 -10.25 -2.21
C LEU A 53 -6.77 -9.73 -1.18
N ILE A 54 -7.95 -10.35 -1.08
CA ILE A 54 -8.96 -10.01 -0.07
C ILE A 54 -8.42 -10.29 1.33
N GLY A 55 -7.87 -11.47 1.56
CA GLY A 55 -7.33 -11.86 2.86
C GLY A 55 -6.17 -10.97 3.31
N LEU A 56 -5.26 -10.62 2.39
CA LEU A 56 -4.18 -9.67 2.64
C LEU A 56 -4.71 -8.28 2.97
N THR A 57 -5.76 -7.82 2.28
CA THR A 57 -6.41 -6.53 2.55
C THR A 57 -7.00 -6.50 3.96
N LEU A 58 -7.74 -7.54 4.35
CA LEU A 58 -8.32 -7.65 5.69
C LEU A 58 -7.25 -7.73 6.78
N ALA A 59 -6.19 -8.52 6.55
CA ALA A 59 -5.04 -8.60 7.43
C ALA A 59 -4.38 -7.23 7.63
N MET A 60 -4.21 -6.46 6.55
CA MET A 60 -3.62 -5.12 6.59
C MET A 60 -4.53 -4.13 7.35
N ILE A 61 -5.85 -4.18 7.15
CA ILE A 61 -6.82 -3.35 7.87
C ILE A 61 -6.76 -3.64 9.37
N HIS A 62 -6.79 -4.92 9.76
CA HIS A 62 -6.73 -5.33 11.16
C HIS A 62 -5.41 -4.90 11.80
N TYR A 63 -4.29 -5.23 11.16
CA TYR A 63 -2.94 -4.85 11.62
C TYR A 63 -2.84 -3.34 11.82
N ASN A 64 -3.27 -2.54 10.84
CA ASN A 64 -3.23 -1.09 10.92
C ASN A 64 -4.10 -0.56 12.07
N GLY A 65 -5.29 -1.13 12.28
CA GLY A 65 -6.18 -0.76 13.38
C GLY A 65 -5.61 -1.10 14.77
N VAL A 66 -4.89 -2.21 14.89
CA VAL A 66 -4.20 -2.61 16.13
C VAL A 66 -2.98 -1.71 16.37
N TRP A 67 -2.19 -1.45 15.34
CA TRP A 67 -1.04 -0.56 15.39
C TRP A 67 -1.44 0.86 15.82
N TRP A 68 -2.49 1.44 15.24
CA TRP A 68 -3.00 2.78 15.58
C TRP A 68 -3.45 2.92 17.04
N ARG A 69 -4.02 1.86 17.62
CA ARG A 69 -4.43 1.82 19.02
C ARG A 69 -3.24 1.88 19.98
N GLY A 70 -2.07 1.39 19.56
CA GLY A 70 -0.84 1.41 20.35
C GLY A 70 -0.08 2.74 20.32
N LEU A 71 -0.48 3.71 19.50
CA LEU A 71 0.19 5.00 19.39
C LEU A 71 -0.34 6.02 20.40
N ASP A 72 0.56 6.82 20.96
CA ASP A 72 0.19 8.02 21.73
C ASP A 72 -0.41 9.11 20.81
N GLU A 73 -1.10 10.09 21.41
CA GLU A 73 -1.80 11.14 20.65
C GLU A 73 -0.84 12.04 19.85
N THR A 74 0.36 12.29 20.35
CA THR A 74 1.37 13.13 19.67
C THR A 74 1.86 12.44 18.40
N THR A 75 2.16 11.14 18.50
CA THR A 75 2.58 10.30 17.39
C THR A 75 1.45 10.16 16.35
N ARG A 76 0.20 10.01 16.81
CA ARG A 76 -0.98 10.00 15.93
C ARG A 76 -1.13 11.30 15.14
N HIS A 77 -0.98 12.45 15.80
CA HIS A 77 -1.02 13.75 15.14
C HIS A 77 0.12 13.94 14.14
N ALA A 78 1.35 13.57 14.51
CA ALA A 78 2.50 13.64 13.63
C ALA A 78 2.32 12.76 12.38
N HIS A 79 1.78 11.54 12.55
CA HIS A 79 1.50 10.63 11.45
C HIS A 79 0.40 11.17 10.53
N ARG A 80 -0.72 11.67 11.07
CA ARG A 80 -1.82 12.25 10.28
C ARG A 80 -1.36 13.49 9.50
N LYS A 81 -0.55 14.35 10.14
CA LYS A 81 0.04 15.53 9.49
C LYS A 81 1.01 15.13 8.39
N ALA A 82 1.89 14.16 8.64
CA ALA A 82 2.82 13.64 7.63
C ALA A 82 2.10 13.00 6.44
N TRP A 83 1.03 12.25 6.69
CA TRP A 83 0.20 11.65 5.65
C TRP A 83 -0.49 12.72 4.79
N TRP A 84 -1.16 13.69 5.43
CA TRP A 84 -1.93 14.68 4.70
C TRP A 84 -1.06 15.72 4.00
N ILE A 85 -0.05 16.27 4.68
CA ILE A 85 0.80 17.32 4.09
C ILE A 85 1.92 16.69 3.28
N GLY A 86 2.70 15.78 3.88
CA GLY A 86 3.82 15.14 3.22
C GLY A 86 3.39 14.31 2.02
N GLY A 87 2.36 13.47 2.19
CA GLY A 87 1.85 12.62 1.11
C GLY A 87 1.34 13.43 -0.10
N ASN A 88 0.44 14.40 0.12
CA ASN A 88 -0.09 15.22 -0.98
C ASN A 88 0.98 16.10 -1.65
N LEU A 89 1.89 16.70 -0.87
CA LEU A 89 3.01 17.45 -1.44
C LEU A 89 3.96 16.56 -2.24
N GLY A 90 4.20 15.32 -1.80
CA GLY A 90 5.00 14.35 -2.53
C GLY A 90 4.38 13.98 -3.89
N VAL A 91 3.06 13.77 -3.93
CA VAL A 91 2.32 13.56 -5.19
C VAL A 91 2.43 14.78 -6.09
N PHE A 92 2.16 15.98 -5.56
CA PHE A 92 2.22 17.22 -6.35
C PHE A 92 3.62 17.48 -6.90
N ALA A 93 4.66 17.37 -6.07
CA ALA A 93 6.05 17.55 -6.48
C ALA A 93 6.47 16.50 -7.52
N GLY A 94 6.05 15.25 -7.35
CA GLY A 94 6.28 14.18 -8.34
C GLY A 94 5.63 14.49 -9.68
N ALA A 95 4.39 14.98 -9.68
CA ALA A 95 3.69 15.39 -10.89
C ALA A 95 4.38 16.57 -11.60
N VAL A 96 4.78 17.61 -10.84
CA VAL A 96 5.52 18.76 -11.39
C VAL A 96 6.86 18.32 -11.98
N ALA A 97 7.62 17.47 -11.26
CA ALA A 97 8.87 16.94 -11.74
C ALA A 97 8.70 16.13 -13.03
N LEU A 98 7.65 15.29 -13.11
CA LEU A 98 7.32 14.53 -14.31
C LEU A 98 7.03 15.45 -15.51
N VAL A 99 6.17 16.46 -15.33
CA VAL A 99 5.86 17.43 -16.38
C VAL A 99 7.12 18.19 -16.82
N ALA A 100 7.96 18.59 -15.88
CA ALA A 100 9.22 19.26 -16.18
C ALA A 100 10.16 18.37 -17.00
N LEU A 101 10.32 17.08 -16.64
CA LEU A 101 11.15 16.13 -17.38
C LEU A 101 10.62 15.93 -18.81
N LEU A 102 9.31 15.71 -18.97
CA LEU A 102 8.68 15.56 -20.28
C LEU A 102 8.86 16.81 -21.16
N ASN A 103 8.70 18.00 -20.57
CA ASN A 103 8.90 19.27 -21.29
C ASN A 103 10.37 19.51 -21.71
N ASN A 104 11.33 18.87 -21.03
CA ASN A 104 12.75 18.91 -21.38
C ASN A 104 13.18 17.79 -22.33
N GLY A 105 12.21 17.11 -22.98
CA GLY A 105 12.50 16.07 -23.96
C GLY A 105 12.98 14.75 -23.35
N VAL A 106 12.85 14.56 -22.03
CA VAL A 106 13.09 13.26 -21.41
C VAL A 106 11.99 12.32 -21.86
N THR A 107 12.36 11.39 -22.73
CA THR A 107 11.50 10.26 -23.08
C THR A 107 11.46 9.31 -21.90
N LEU A 108 10.28 9.02 -21.38
CA LEU A 108 10.09 7.91 -20.47
C LEU A 108 10.38 6.62 -21.25
N THR A 109 11.58 6.09 -21.11
CA THR A 109 11.95 4.81 -21.71
C THR A 109 11.06 3.73 -21.13
N GLU A 110 10.30 3.05 -21.99
CA GLU A 110 9.29 2.04 -21.65
C GLU A 110 9.79 1.05 -20.58
N PRO A 111 9.21 1.05 -19.36
CA PRO A 111 9.40 -0.07 -18.47
C PRO A 111 8.02 -0.68 -18.27
N LEU A 112 7.75 -1.71 -19.07
CA LEU A 112 6.60 -2.60 -19.01
C LEU A 112 5.28 -2.03 -19.59
N LEU A 113 4.75 -2.74 -20.59
CA LEU A 113 3.34 -2.79 -21.02
C LEU A 113 2.93 -1.84 -22.19
N HIS A 114 2.64 -2.44 -23.35
CA HIS A 114 1.88 -1.80 -24.42
C HIS A 114 0.39 -1.77 -24.05
N GLY A 115 -0.23 -0.58 -24.03
CA GLY A 115 -1.68 -0.42 -23.98
C GLY A 115 -2.20 0.51 -22.85
N PRO A 116 -3.48 0.92 -22.87
CA PRO A 116 -4.03 1.88 -21.90
C PRO A 116 -3.91 1.43 -20.43
N ALA A 117 -3.99 0.13 -20.16
CA ALA A 117 -3.86 -0.43 -18.81
C ALA A 117 -2.45 -0.26 -18.22
N ALA A 118 -1.43 -0.29 -19.09
CA ALA A 118 -0.03 -0.02 -18.73
C ALA A 118 0.15 1.35 -18.10
N TRP A 119 -0.35 2.35 -18.82
CA TRP A 119 -0.25 3.75 -18.46
C TRP A 119 -1.01 4.04 -17.18
N ALA A 120 -2.18 3.42 -17.01
CA ALA A 120 -2.93 3.49 -15.76
C ALA A 120 -2.13 2.89 -14.59
N ALA A 121 -1.52 1.72 -14.77
CA ALA A 121 -0.73 1.05 -13.74
C ALA A 121 0.53 1.87 -13.37
N THR A 122 1.26 2.38 -14.36
CA THR A 122 2.43 3.24 -14.15
C THR A 122 2.04 4.52 -13.42
N GLY A 123 0.98 5.19 -13.86
CA GLY A 123 0.46 6.39 -13.20
C GLY A 123 0.07 6.12 -11.74
N PHE A 124 -0.60 5.01 -11.48
CA PHE A 124 -0.97 4.58 -10.13
C PHE A 124 0.25 4.31 -9.24
N LEU A 125 1.28 3.62 -9.76
CA LEU A 125 2.52 3.35 -9.04
C LEU A 125 3.32 4.64 -8.76
N CYS A 126 3.37 5.58 -9.71
CA CYS A 126 3.98 6.89 -9.49
C CYS A 126 3.25 7.68 -8.40
N LEU A 127 1.90 7.61 -8.36
CA LEU A 127 1.08 8.23 -7.33
C LEU A 127 1.41 7.67 -5.94
N LEU A 128 1.42 6.34 -5.80
CA LEU A 128 1.79 5.67 -4.55
C LEU A 128 3.23 5.98 -4.13
N GLY A 129 4.17 5.97 -5.09
CA GLY A 129 5.57 6.27 -4.85
C GLY A 129 5.78 7.70 -4.37
N GLY A 130 5.20 8.69 -5.05
CA GLY A 130 5.27 10.09 -4.66
C GLY A 130 4.67 10.33 -3.28
N GLN A 131 3.52 9.71 -2.99
CA GLN A 131 2.89 9.80 -1.68
C GLN A 131 3.76 9.17 -0.57
N ALA A 132 4.34 8.00 -0.81
CA ALA A 132 5.21 7.31 0.15
C ALA A 132 6.48 8.10 0.44
N VAL A 133 7.13 8.66 -0.58
CA VAL A 133 8.34 9.48 -0.44
C VAL A 133 8.03 10.75 0.35
N GLY A 134 6.97 11.47 0.00
CA GLY A 134 6.56 12.69 0.69
C GLY A 134 6.17 12.45 2.15
N TYR A 135 5.43 11.37 2.41
CA TYR A 135 5.11 10.92 3.78
C TYR A 135 6.39 10.60 4.58
N GLY A 136 7.31 9.82 4.00
CA GLY A 136 8.56 9.44 4.66
C GLY A 136 9.45 10.64 5.02
N LEU A 137 9.56 11.60 4.10
CA LEU A 137 10.28 12.85 4.33
C LEU A 137 9.66 13.67 5.46
N ALA A 138 8.33 13.86 5.45
CA ALA A 138 7.64 14.60 6.51
C ALA A 138 7.82 13.95 7.89
N LEU A 139 7.82 12.61 7.94
CA LEU A 139 8.06 11.87 9.18
C LEU A 139 9.51 12.04 9.68
N LEU A 140 10.49 11.97 8.77
CA LEU A 140 11.91 12.18 9.10
C LEU A 140 12.14 13.59 9.65
N LEU A 141 11.54 14.61 9.01
CA LEU A 141 11.67 16.00 9.43
C LEU A 141 11.03 16.24 10.81
N ASN A 142 9.84 15.69 11.06
CA ASN A 142 9.20 15.80 12.37
C ASN A 142 10.03 15.15 13.49
N ARG A 143 10.75 14.05 13.21
CA ARG A 143 11.65 13.40 14.19
C ARG A 143 12.91 14.20 14.51
N ARG A 144 13.33 15.13 13.64
CA ARG A 144 14.50 15.99 13.87
C ARG A 144 14.16 17.29 14.61
N ALA A 145 12.88 17.64 14.68
CA ALA A 145 12.39 18.90 15.23
C ALA A 145 11.89 18.80 16.68
N GLY A 146 11.86 17.61 17.28
CA GLY A 146 11.52 17.36 18.68
C GLY A 146 12.68 16.67 19.39
#